data_AF-A0A2V7TY07-F1
#
_entry.id   AF-A0A2V7TY07-F1
#
_cell.length_a   1.000
_cell.length_b   1.000
_cell.length_c   1.000
_cell.angle_alpha   90.00
_cell.angle_beta   90.00
_cell.angle_gamma   90.00
#
_symmetry.space_group_name_H-M   'P 1'
#
loop_
_entity.id
_entity.type
_entity.pdbx_description
1 polymer ?
#
loop_
_entity_poly.entity_id
_entity_poly.type
_entity_poly.pdbx_seq_one_letter_code
_entity_poly.pdbx_strand_id
1 'polypeptide(L)' 'MTTTRSSHTATLLPNGKVLVTGGLGAGQSSTLSSAELYDPATGMWTLTGSMMTMRAHHTATL' A
#
# COMPACT_ATOMS: atom_id res chain seq x y z
N MET A 1 9.32 -1.05 -3.73
CA MET A 1 8.42 -1.42 -2.64
C MET A 1 9.28 -2.02 -1.55
N THR A 2 9.15 -1.57 -0.32
CA THR A 2 10.03 -1.99 0.79
C THR A 2 9.37 -3.00 1.72
N THR A 3 8.03 -3.10 1.74
CA THR A 3 7.29 -4.13 2.48
C THR A 3 6.70 -5.16 1.52
N THR A 4 7.00 -6.44 1.73
CA THR A 4 6.34 -7.53 0.99
C THR A 4 4.85 -7.54 1.31
N ARG A 5 4.00 -7.60 0.29
CA ARG A 5 2.55 -7.71 0.49
C ARG A 5 1.82 -8.39 -0.67
N SER A 6 0.74 -9.10 -0.36
CA SER A 6 -0.28 -9.57 -1.30
C SER A 6 -1.66 -9.05 -0.90
N SER A 7 -2.68 -9.19 -1.75
CA SER A 7 -4.07 -8.79 -1.42
C SER A 7 -4.24 -7.34 -0.94
N HIS A 8 -3.36 -6.44 -1.41
CA HIS A 8 -3.37 -5.01 -1.13
C HIS A 8 -4.16 -4.27 -2.21
N THR A 9 -4.43 -2.98 -1.98
CA THR A 9 -5.00 -2.10 -3.00
C THR A 9 -3.97 -1.07 -3.44
N ALA A 10 -3.99 -0.72 -4.72
CA ALA A 10 -3.20 0.37 -5.30
C ALA A 10 -4.16 1.41 -5.92
N THR A 11 -4.03 2.67 -5.53
CA THR A 11 -4.88 3.78 -6.02
C THR A 11 -4.00 4.84 -6.68
N LEU A 12 -4.31 5.20 -7.93
CA LEU A 12 -3.66 6.32 -8.62
C LEU A 12 -4.21 7.64 -8.06
N LEU A 13 -3.32 8.49 -7.57
CA LEU A 13 -3.66 9.81 -7.03
C LEU A 13 -3.66 10.89 -8.13
N PRO A 14 -4.37 12.02 -7.94
CA PRO A 14 -4.38 13.12 -8.91
C PRO A 14 -3.00 13.73 -9.22
N ASN A 15 -2.03 13.57 -8.31
CA ASN A 15 -0.66 14.02 -8.51
C ASN A 15 0.24 13.02 -9.26
N GLY A 16 -0.33 11.94 -9.79
CA GLY A 16 0.37 10.91 -10.57
C GLY A 16 1.11 9.85 -9.74
N LYS A 17 1.11 9.96 -8.40
CA LYS A 17 1.69 8.94 -7.52
C LYS A 17 0.69 7.82 -7.26
N VAL A 18 1.17 6.63 -6.89
CA VAL A 18 0.32 5.48 -6.56
C VAL A 18 0.39 5.19 -5.07
N LEU A 19 -0.75 5.28 -4.38
CA LEU A 19 -0.87 4.91 -2.98
C LEU A 19 -1.19 3.42 -2.86
N VAL A 20 -0.34 2.67 -2.17
CA VAL A 20 -0.51 1.25 -1.89
C VAL A 20 -0.80 1.07 -0.41
N THR A 21 -1.92 0.42 -0.06
CA THR A 21 -2.36 0.27 1.34
C THR A 21 -2.73 -1.17 1.68
N GLY A 22 -2.46 -1.55 2.93
CA GLY A 22 -2.86 -2.85 3.49
C GLY A 22 -2.22 -4.04 2.78
N GLY A 23 -2.93 -5.16 2.78
CA GLY A 23 -2.49 -6.45 2.27
C GLY A 23 -1.98 -7.38 3.37
N LEU A 24 -1.55 -8.56 2.94
CA LEU A 24 -0.95 -9.60 3.79
C LEU A 24 0.57 -9.55 3.64
N GLY A 25 1.30 -9.48 4.75
CA GLY A 25 2.76 -9.47 4.80
C GLY A 25 3.41 -10.80 4.42
N ALA A 26 4.71 -10.91 4.66
CA ALA A 26 5.47 -12.14 4.42
C ALA A 26 4.81 -13.38 5.03
N GLY A 27 4.75 -14.48 4.25
CA GLY A 27 4.10 -15.72 4.68
C GLY A 27 2.56 -15.66 4.71
N GLN A 28 1.95 -14.54 4.32
CA GLN A 28 0.50 -14.30 4.35
C GLN A 28 -0.13 -14.35 5.76
N SER A 29 0.69 -14.32 6.82
CA SER A 29 0.24 -14.51 8.21
C SER A 29 -0.13 -13.21 8.93
N SER A 30 0.32 -12.05 8.44
CA SER A 30 0.08 -10.76 9.08
C SER A 30 -0.69 -9.83 8.16
N THR A 31 -1.78 -9.22 8.67
CA THR A 31 -2.45 -8.14 7.94
C THR A 31 -1.69 -6.84 8.18
N LEU A 32 -1.47 -6.06 7.14
CA LEU A 32 -0.71 -4.81 7.21
C LEU A 32 -1.62 -3.63 7.49
N SER A 33 -1.16 -2.74 8.37
CA SER A 33 -1.70 -1.39 8.51
C SER A 33 -0.91 -0.36 7.70
N SER A 34 0.28 -0.72 7.21
CA SER A 34 1.19 0.20 6.53
C SER A 34 0.73 0.56 5.12
N ALA A 35 1.09 1.76 4.70
CA ALA A 35 0.97 2.22 3.33
C ALA A 35 2.31 2.69 2.78
N GLU A 36 2.46 2.58 1.47
CA GLU A 36 3.60 3.10 0.72
C GLU A 36 3.10 3.93 -0.46
N LEU A 37 3.84 4.98 -0.78
CA LEU A 37 3.61 5.82 -1.95
C LEU A 37 4.68 5.50 -2.99
N TYR A 38 4.25 5.11 -4.18
CA TYR A 38 5.12 4.95 -5.33
C TYR A 38 5.12 6.22 -6.17
N ASP A 39 6.31 6.70 -6.51
CA ASP A 39 6.54 7.79 -7.45
C ASP A 39 7.03 7.23 -8.79
N PRO A 40 6.18 7.20 -9.84
CA PRO A 40 6.58 6.71 -11.15
C PRO A 40 7.70 7.53 -11.80
N ALA A 41 7.86 8.83 -11.46
CA ALA A 41 8.87 9.68 -12.07
C ALA A 41 10.29 9.34 -11.62
N THR A 42 10.44 8.83 -10.39
CA THR A 42 11.74 8.47 -9.80
C THR A 42 11.90 6.96 -9.61
N GLY A 43 10.82 6.19 -9.75
CA GLY A 43 10.79 4.77 -9.41
C GLY A 43 10.89 4.49 -7.91
N MET A 44 10.84 5.52 -7.07
CA MET A 44 11.05 5.40 -5.63
C MET A 44 9.77 5.05 -4.88
N TRP A 45 9.95 4.34 -3.77
CA TRP A 45 8.90 3.99 -2.83
C TRP A 45 9.17 4.69 -1.50
N THR A 46 8.13 5.26 -0.90
CA THR A 46 8.23 5.95 0.40
C THR A 46 7.16 5.42 1.33
N LEU A 47 7.54 5.01 2.54
CA LEU A 47 6.57 4.70 3.59
C LEU A 47 5.76 5.95 3.92
N THR A 48 4.46 5.79 4.04
CA THR A 48 3.53 6.88 4.40
C THR A 48 2.62 6.45 5.54
N GLY A 49 1.58 7.23 5.83
CA GLY A 49 0.69 7.04 6.97
C GLY A 49 0.19 5.60 7.14
N SER A 50 -0.04 5.19 8.39
CA SER A 50 -0.60 3.88 8.72
C SER A 50 -2.12 3.99 8.89
N MET A 51 -2.84 2.97 8.44
CA MET A 51 -4.27 2.83 8.73
C MET A 51 -4.47 2.50 10.22
N MET A 52 -5.57 2.95 10.82
CA MET A 52 -5.94 2.59 12.20
C MET A 52 -6.37 1.12 12.33
N THR A 53 -6.91 0.56 11.23
CA THR A 53 -7.32 -0.83 11.15
C THR A 53 -6.55 -1.49 10.03
N MET A 54 -5.95 -2.65 10.31
CA MET A 54 -5.30 -3.48 9.31
C MET A 54 -6.33 -3.98 8.29
N ARG A 55 -5.98 -3.96 7.00
CA ARG A 55 -6.90 -4.36 5.92
C ARG A 55 -6.18 -5.25 4.91
N ALA A 56 -6.85 -6.29 4.43
CA ALA A 56 -6.45 -7.11 3.28
C ALA A 56 -7.71 -7.54 2.54
N HIS A 57 -7.57 -7.90 1.26
CA HIS A 57 -8.70 -8.26 0.39
C HIS A 57 -9.78 -7.16 0.34
N HIS A 58 -9.39 -5.91 0.62
CA HIS A 58 -10.29 -4.77 0.66
C HIS A 58 -10.35 -4.08 -0.69
N THR A 59 -11.30 -3.16 -0.83
CA THR A 59 -11.34 -2.19 -1.93
C THR A 59 -10.88 -0.82 -1.42
N ALA A 60 -10.25 -0.06 -2.31
CA ALA A 60 -9.96 1.35 -2.09
C ALA A 60 -10.70 2.15 -3.17
N THR A 61 -11.27 3.28 -2.77
CA THR A 61 -12.05 4.16 -3.65
C THR A 61 -11.54 5.58 -3.41
N LEU A 62 -11.38 6.35 -4.49
CA LEU A 62 -10.98 7.75 -4.47
C LEU A 62 -12.21 8.64 -4.66
#